data_AF-A0A517QXZ4-F1
#
_entry.id   AF-A0A517QXZ4-F1
#
_cell.length_a   1.000
_cell.length_b   1.000
_cell.length_c   1.000
_cell.angle_alpha   90.00
_cell.angle_beta   90.00
_cell.angle_gamma   90.00
#
_symmetry.space_group_name_H-M   'P 1'
#
loop_
_entity.id
_entity.type
_entity.pdbx_description
1 polymer ?
#
loop_
_entity_poly.entity_id
_entity_poly.type
_entity_poly.pdbx_seq_one_letter_code
_entity_poly.pdbx_strand_id
1 'polypeptide(L)'
;MEDGTLSTFDRLELDRAITFQAAGFRLLQWVRSQLQRGNLKFDVTHEAMTDQEIARDWLRTLRGMLPEDCRPDEGETQEFANMFASFLKASYVLDPSPESRQVSHCGCWCCAALSQAEHLRPRRLTKRHRHYADQLKWLRLGELAGAADSKLSADDVESLSREPSLQQDLALFAYGHELLRRLRGYAVDESSYALWREFAWTKAGALDRSFRLSSDVILTAERRLLHVCV
;
A
#
# COMPACT_ATOMS: atom_id res chain seq x y z
N MET A 1 -9.41 -26.52 19.85
CA MET A 1 -10.10 -26.99 18.63
C MET A 1 -9.99 -25.86 17.65
N GLU A 2 -8.95 -25.90 16.82
CA GLU A 2 -8.83 -25.00 15.68
C GLU A 2 -9.95 -25.37 14.73
N ASP A 3 -10.93 -24.49 14.64
CA ASP A 3 -11.96 -24.55 13.63
C ASP A 3 -11.21 -24.56 12.29
N GLY A 4 -11.41 -25.60 11.48
CA GLY A 4 -10.78 -25.77 10.17
C GLY A 4 -11.35 -24.79 9.16
N THR A 5 -11.41 -23.51 9.52
CA THR A 5 -11.93 -22.43 8.71
C THR A 5 -11.02 -22.27 7.51
N LEU A 6 -11.59 -22.47 6.33
CA LEU A 6 -10.91 -22.28 5.06
C LEU A 6 -10.39 -20.83 4.99
N SER A 7 -9.08 -20.65 5.15
CA SER A 7 -8.39 -19.35 5.07
C SER A 7 -7.55 -19.34 3.80
N THR A 8 -7.66 -18.28 3.01
CA THR A 8 -6.84 -18.05 1.82
C THR A 8 -5.51 -17.38 2.16
N PHE A 9 -5.36 -16.87 3.39
CA PHE A 9 -4.13 -16.29 3.91
C PHE A 9 -3.35 -17.25 4.82
N ASP A 10 -2.03 -17.25 4.63
CA ASP A 10 -1.07 -17.66 5.66
C ASP A 10 -0.85 -16.48 6.62
N ARG A 11 -1.15 -16.67 7.92
CA ARG A 11 -1.05 -15.61 8.93
C ARG A 11 0.37 -15.09 9.11
N LEU A 12 1.38 -15.96 9.05
CA LEU A 12 2.78 -15.57 9.23
C LEU A 12 3.26 -14.75 8.03
N GLU A 13 2.88 -15.15 6.81
CA GLU A 13 3.20 -14.38 5.59
C GLU A 13 2.52 -13.00 5.63
N LEU A 14 1.27 -12.94 6.08
CA LEU A 14 0.53 -11.69 6.21
C LEU A 14 1.10 -10.76 7.29
N ASP A 15 1.45 -11.28 8.46
CA ASP A 15 2.10 -10.52 9.53
C ASP A 15 3.44 -9.92 9.07
N ARG A 16 4.23 -10.71 8.33
CA ARG A 16 5.47 -10.22 7.71
C ARG A 16 5.18 -9.10 6.70
N ALA A 17 4.23 -9.29 5.79
CA ALA A 17 3.91 -8.29 4.78
C ALA A 17 3.44 -6.97 5.40
N ILE A 18 2.64 -7.01 6.47
CA ILE A 18 2.21 -5.83 7.22
C ILE A 18 3.39 -5.16 7.93
N THR A 19 4.28 -5.95 8.52
CA THR A 19 5.49 -5.43 9.17
C THR A 19 6.37 -4.68 8.17
N PHE A 20 6.59 -5.25 6.98
CA PHE A 20 7.38 -4.60 5.93
C PHE A 20 6.66 -3.42 5.32
N GLN A 21 5.34 -3.45 5.21
CA GLN A 21 4.56 -2.28 4.79
C GLN A 21 4.78 -1.12 5.76
N ALA A 22 4.69 -1.38 7.07
CA ALA A 22 4.85 -0.34 8.08
C ALA A 22 6.28 0.22 8.12
N ALA A 23 7.29 -0.66 8.10
CA ALA A 23 8.70 -0.27 8.06
C ALA A 23 9.08 0.43 6.75
N GLY A 24 8.59 -0.06 5.61
CA GLY A 24 8.80 0.57 4.30
C GLY A 24 8.17 1.96 4.21
N PHE A 25 7.01 2.17 4.84
CA PHE A 25 6.39 3.50 4.94
C PHE A 25 7.22 4.45 5.83
N ARG A 26 7.76 3.98 6.96
CA ARG A 26 8.65 4.79 7.81
C ARG A 26 9.94 5.16 7.06
N LEU A 27 10.53 4.20 6.35
CA LEU A 27 11.66 4.44 5.48
C LEU A 27 11.35 5.50 4.42
N LEU A 28 10.16 5.45 3.81
CA LEU A 28 9.73 6.45 2.84
C LEU A 28 9.65 7.86 3.43
N GLN A 29 9.13 8.01 4.66
CA GLN A 29 9.12 9.29 5.36
C GLN A 29 10.54 9.76 5.71
N TRP A 30 11.42 8.83 6.10
CA TRP A 30 12.83 9.14 6.33
C TRP A 30 13.51 9.62 5.04
N VAL A 31 13.33 8.94 3.90
CA VAL A 31 13.86 9.36 2.59
C VAL A 31 13.39 10.78 2.25
N ARG A 32 12.09 11.06 2.40
CA ARG A 32 11.54 12.41 2.20
C ARG A 32 12.23 13.44 3.08
N SER A 33 12.46 13.15 4.36
CA SER A 33 13.18 14.03 5.28
C SER A 33 14.64 14.25 4.86
N GLN A 34 15.35 13.23 4.37
CA GLN A 34 16.75 13.37 3.97
C GLN A 34 16.89 14.16 2.66
N LEU A 35 15.97 13.97 1.71
CA LEU A 35 15.90 14.76 0.48
C LEU A 35 15.66 16.24 0.79
N GLN A 36 14.71 16.55 1.67
CA GLN A 36 14.44 17.94 2.10
C GLN A 36 15.63 18.61 2.78
N ARG A 37 16.50 17.84 3.44
CA ARG A 37 17.74 18.33 4.08
C ARG A 37 18.93 18.40 3.12
N GLY A 38 18.80 17.87 1.90
CA GLY A 38 19.91 17.76 0.94
C GLY A 38 20.94 16.67 1.26
N ASN A 39 20.64 15.79 2.22
CA ASN A 39 21.52 14.68 2.63
C ASN A 39 21.47 13.49 1.67
N LEU A 40 20.34 13.34 0.95
CA LEU A 40 20.22 12.43 -0.17
C LEU A 40 20.08 13.25 -1.45
N LYS A 41 20.74 12.80 -2.51
CA LYS A 41 20.58 13.29 -3.87
C LYS A 41 20.21 12.13 -4.77
N PHE A 42 19.50 12.45 -5.84
CA PHE A 42 19.26 11.49 -6.90
C PHE A 42 20.50 11.43 -7.77
N ASP A 43 21.15 10.27 -7.80
CA ASP A 43 22.08 9.96 -8.87
C ASP A 43 21.35 9.05 -9.85
N VAL A 44 21.32 9.44 -11.11
CA VAL A 44 20.47 8.83 -12.14
C VAL A 44 21.37 8.10 -13.11
N THR A 45 21.69 6.84 -12.85
CA THR A 45 22.00 5.89 -13.93
C THR A 45 21.87 4.45 -13.48
N HIS A 46 20.69 3.85 -13.72
CA HIS A 46 20.48 2.40 -13.62
C HIS A 46 19.69 1.90 -14.84
N GLU A 47 20.25 2.08 -16.04
CA GLU A 47 19.55 1.77 -17.31
C GLU A 47 19.18 0.28 -17.49
N ALA A 48 19.78 -0.62 -16.70
CA ALA A 48 19.61 -2.07 -16.85
C ALA A 48 18.97 -2.78 -15.63
N MET A 49 18.50 -2.03 -14.61
CA MET A 49 17.95 -2.61 -13.39
C MET A 49 16.45 -2.35 -13.26
N THR A 50 15.71 -3.31 -12.70
CA THR A 50 14.32 -3.11 -12.29
C THR A 50 14.23 -2.24 -11.04
N ASP A 51 13.08 -1.60 -10.80
CA ASP A 51 12.83 -0.78 -9.59
C ASP A 51 13.17 -1.56 -8.29
N GLN A 52 12.86 -2.85 -8.25
CA GLN A 52 13.14 -3.73 -7.12
C GLN A 52 14.63 -3.98 -6.92
N GLU A 53 15.39 -4.17 -8.01
CA GLU A 53 16.83 -4.35 -7.95
C GLU A 53 17.54 -3.07 -7.52
N ILE A 54 17.09 -1.92 -8.05
CA ILE A 54 17.58 -0.59 -7.64
C ILE A 54 17.29 -0.39 -6.15
N ALA A 55 16.07 -0.65 -5.69
CA ALA A 55 15.72 -0.51 -4.28
C ALA A 55 16.57 -1.42 -3.38
N ARG A 56 16.81 -2.67 -3.79
CA ARG A 56 17.65 -3.61 -3.04
C ARG A 56 19.09 -3.13 -2.95
N ASP A 57 19.68 -2.72 -4.07
CA ASP A 57 21.06 -2.23 -4.10
C ASP A 57 21.22 -0.96 -3.25
N TRP A 58 20.28 -0.04 -3.36
CA TRP A 58 20.21 1.17 -2.55
C TRP A 58 20.11 0.86 -1.05
N LEU A 59 19.24 -0.08 -0.65
CA LEU A 59 19.10 -0.52 0.75
C LEU A 59 20.38 -1.14 1.30
N ARG A 60 21.11 -1.91 0.48
CA ARG A 60 22.40 -2.51 0.87
C ARG A 60 23.47 -1.44 1.03
N THR A 61 23.57 -0.53 0.07
CA THR A 61 24.55 0.56 0.07
C THR A 61 24.36 1.49 1.26
N LEU A 62 23.12 1.82 1.60
CA LEU A 62 22.80 2.73 2.70
C LEU A 62 22.54 2.04 4.04
N ARG A 63 22.76 0.73 4.18
CA ARG A 63 22.37 -0.06 5.36
C ARG A 63 22.81 0.58 6.69
N GLY A 64 24.03 1.13 6.74
CA GLY A 64 24.59 1.78 7.93
C GLY A 64 23.94 3.14 8.28
N MET A 65 23.28 3.79 7.32
CA MET A 65 22.58 5.06 7.49
C MET A 65 21.07 4.88 7.73
N LEU A 66 20.52 3.70 7.43
CA LEU A 66 19.10 3.42 7.65
C LEU A 66 18.77 3.45 9.16
N PRO A 67 17.60 4.03 9.54
CA PRO A 67 17.04 3.85 10.87
C PRO A 67 16.95 2.37 11.25
N GLU A 68 17.17 2.06 12.53
CA GLU A 68 17.20 0.68 13.04
C GLU A 68 15.88 -0.06 12.77
N ASP A 69 14.75 0.62 12.96
CA ASP A 69 13.39 0.10 12.75
C ASP A 69 12.97 -0.03 11.28
N CYS A 70 13.88 0.33 10.35
CA CYS A 70 13.70 0.26 8.90
C CYS A 70 14.77 -0.61 8.22
N ARG A 71 15.65 -1.24 8.99
CA ARG A 71 16.75 -2.06 8.48
C ARG A 71 16.29 -3.52 8.40
N PRO A 72 16.09 -4.10 7.21
CA PRO A 72 15.72 -5.50 7.09
C PRO A 72 16.88 -6.42 7.46
N ASP A 73 16.57 -7.62 7.91
CA ASP A 73 17.55 -8.69 8.04
C ASP A 73 18.16 -9.05 6.67
N GLU A 74 19.36 -9.61 6.66
CA GLU A 74 20.07 -9.91 5.41
C GLU A 74 19.26 -10.88 4.52
N GLY A 75 18.62 -11.89 5.12
CA GLY A 75 17.74 -12.83 4.41
C GLY A 75 16.43 -12.23 3.91
N GLU A 76 16.03 -11.06 4.43
CA GLU A 76 14.74 -10.43 4.15
C GLU A 76 14.85 -9.21 3.22
N THR A 77 16.09 -8.85 2.84
CA THR A 77 16.36 -7.61 2.11
C THR A 77 15.63 -7.54 0.75
N GLN A 78 15.47 -8.67 0.05
CA GLN A 78 14.77 -8.71 -1.24
C GLN A 78 13.27 -8.40 -1.09
N GLU A 79 12.60 -9.08 -0.16
CA GLU A 79 11.17 -8.90 0.08
C GLU A 79 10.87 -7.48 0.59
N PHE A 80 11.73 -6.96 1.47
CA PHE A 80 11.63 -5.58 1.93
C PHE A 80 11.86 -4.57 0.80
N ALA A 81 12.84 -4.81 -0.08
CA ALA A 81 13.08 -3.98 -1.26
C ALA A 81 11.87 -3.97 -2.21
N ASN A 82 11.26 -5.14 -2.44
CA ASN A 82 10.05 -5.27 -3.25
C ASN A 82 8.90 -4.42 -2.67
N MET A 83 8.65 -4.55 -1.36
CA MET A 83 7.65 -3.76 -0.65
C MET A 83 7.94 -2.26 -0.74
N PHE A 84 9.19 -1.85 -0.53
CA PHE A 84 9.60 -0.45 -0.59
C PHE A 84 9.43 0.16 -2.00
N ALA A 85 9.93 -0.53 -3.04
CA ALA A 85 9.77 -0.11 -4.43
C ALA A 85 8.28 0.05 -4.81
N SER A 86 7.41 -0.80 -4.26
CA SER A 86 5.97 -0.72 -4.50
C SER A 86 5.36 0.63 -4.08
N PHE A 87 5.90 1.31 -3.06
CA PHE A 87 5.41 2.63 -2.66
C PHE A 87 5.71 3.70 -3.72
N LEU A 88 6.91 3.67 -4.30
CA LEU A 88 7.33 4.62 -5.34
C LEU A 88 6.61 4.39 -6.67
N LYS A 89 6.13 3.16 -6.89
CA LYS A 89 5.31 2.83 -8.05
C LYS A 89 3.84 3.18 -7.86
N ALA A 90 3.21 2.71 -6.77
CA ALA A 90 1.77 2.76 -6.60
C ALA A 90 1.25 3.94 -5.76
N SER A 91 2.05 4.50 -4.85
CA SER A 91 1.54 5.42 -3.83
C SER A 91 2.16 6.81 -3.87
N TYR A 92 3.40 6.93 -4.34
CA TYR A 92 4.16 8.18 -4.35
C TYR A 92 4.78 8.44 -5.72
N VAL A 93 5.01 9.71 -6.02
CA VAL A 93 5.80 10.15 -7.17
C VAL A 93 7.07 10.77 -6.63
N LEU A 94 8.20 10.35 -7.21
CA LEU A 94 9.48 11.00 -7.03
C LEU A 94 9.64 12.07 -8.12
N ASP A 95 9.82 13.31 -7.71
CA ASP A 95 10.05 14.46 -8.57
C ASP A 95 11.49 14.96 -8.34
N PRO A 96 12.41 14.79 -9.31
CA PRO A 96 13.81 15.18 -9.13
C PRO A 96 13.99 16.70 -9.06
N SER A 97 13.05 17.47 -9.62
CA SER A 97 13.14 18.93 -9.73
C SER A 97 11.78 19.58 -9.40
N PRO A 98 11.33 19.48 -8.14
CA PRO A 98 10.01 19.96 -7.75
C PRO A 98 9.95 21.49 -7.86
N GLU A 99 9.04 21.99 -8.68
CA GLU A 99 8.84 23.43 -8.86
C GLU A 99 8.47 24.11 -7.54
N SER A 100 8.93 25.35 -7.35
CA SER A 100 8.54 26.13 -6.17
C SER A 100 7.03 26.37 -6.16
N ARG A 101 6.39 26.19 -5.01
CA ARG A 101 4.96 26.43 -4.84
C ARG A 101 4.72 27.60 -3.90
N GLN A 102 3.68 28.36 -4.18
CA GLN A 102 3.20 29.37 -3.26
C GLN A 102 2.38 28.70 -2.15
N VAL A 103 2.79 28.90 -0.90
CA VAL A 103 2.09 28.40 0.29
C VAL A 103 1.63 29.61 1.09
N SER A 104 0.32 29.72 1.33
CA SER A 104 -0.23 30.74 2.21
C SER A 104 -0.78 30.07 3.47
N HIS A 105 -0.41 30.60 4.64
CA HIS A 105 -0.90 30.04 5.90
C HIS A 105 -2.32 30.54 6.26
N CYS A 106 -2.67 31.74 5.79
CA CYS A 106 -3.96 32.43 6.01
C CYS A 106 -4.94 32.38 4.81
N GLY A 107 -4.53 31.87 3.63
CA GLY A 107 -5.31 32.02 2.39
C GLY A 107 -5.26 33.42 1.75
N CYS A 108 -4.45 34.33 2.30
CA CYS A 108 -4.30 35.72 1.85
C CYS A 108 -3.00 35.90 1.03
N TRP A 109 -3.05 36.74 -0.01
CA TRP A 109 -1.92 36.96 -0.93
C TRP A 109 -0.68 37.54 -0.21
N CYS A 110 -0.85 38.40 0.79
CA CYS A 110 0.26 39.05 1.49
C CYS A 110 1.09 38.11 2.40
N CYS A 111 0.58 36.94 2.80
CA CYS A 111 1.33 35.97 3.61
C CYS A 111 1.73 34.73 2.81
N ALA A 112 1.69 34.82 1.50
CA ALA A 112 2.02 33.73 0.62
C ALA A 112 3.54 33.68 0.40
N ALA A 113 4.19 32.64 0.91
CA ALA A 113 5.61 32.42 0.73
C ALA A 113 5.86 31.40 -0.39
N LEU A 114 6.95 31.59 -1.14
CA LEU A 114 7.46 30.53 -2.00
C LEU A 114 8.14 29.48 -1.13
N SER A 115 7.63 28.25 -1.15
CA SER A 115 8.29 27.08 -0.58
C SER A 115 8.74 26.16 -1.71
N GLN A 116 9.88 25.49 -1.54
CA GLN A 116 10.20 24.36 -2.40
C GLN A 116 9.10 23.30 -2.28
N ALA A 117 8.64 22.77 -3.41
CA ALA A 117 7.75 21.62 -3.37
C ALA A 117 8.54 20.37 -2.99
N GLU A 118 7.82 19.33 -2.59
CA GLU A 118 8.42 18.12 -2.07
C GLU A 118 8.86 17.20 -3.20
N HIS A 119 10.11 16.73 -3.14
CA HIS A 119 10.63 15.71 -4.06
C HIS A 119 9.84 14.40 -4.01
N LEU A 120 9.13 14.12 -2.92
CA LEU A 120 8.32 12.92 -2.78
C LEU A 120 6.90 13.31 -2.38
N ARG A 121 5.93 13.04 -3.26
CA ARG A 121 4.53 13.40 -3.06
C ARG A 121 3.59 12.22 -3.24
N PRO A 122 2.50 12.11 -2.46
CA PRO A 122 1.48 11.10 -2.72
C PRO A 122 0.88 11.25 -4.12
N ARG A 123 0.63 10.12 -4.79
CA ARG A 123 -0.08 10.08 -6.07
C ARG A 123 -1.52 10.56 -5.91
N ARG A 124 -2.02 11.25 -6.93
CA ARG A 124 -3.44 11.61 -7.01
C ARG A 124 -4.22 10.41 -7.56
N LEU A 125 -5.23 9.96 -6.82
CA LEU A 125 -6.11 8.91 -7.31
C LEU A 125 -7.10 9.47 -8.32
N THR A 126 -7.23 8.78 -9.45
CA THR A 126 -8.20 9.08 -10.50
C THR A 126 -9.42 8.15 -10.37
N LYS A 127 -10.50 8.43 -11.13
CA LYS A 127 -11.65 7.52 -11.24
C LYS A 127 -11.24 6.13 -11.75
N ARG A 128 -10.24 6.08 -12.65
CA ARG A 128 -9.70 4.82 -13.20
C ARG A 128 -9.08 3.93 -12.12
N HIS A 129 -8.30 4.51 -11.21
CA HIS A 129 -7.67 3.73 -10.11
C HIS A 129 -8.70 3.15 -9.15
N ARG A 130 -9.78 3.91 -8.88
CA ARG A 130 -10.90 3.43 -8.05
C ARG A 130 -11.65 2.29 -8.74
N HIS A 131 -11.92 2.44 -10.03
CA HIS A 131 -12.54 1.37 -10.81
C HIS A 131 -11.72 0.07 -10.80
N TYR A 132 -10.40 0.14 -10.94
CA TYR A 132 -9.54 -1.04 -10.81
C TYR A 132 -9.52 -1.61 -9.39
N ALA A 133 -9.60 -0.78 -8.36
CA ALA A 133 -9.75 -1.27 -6.99
C ALA A 133 -11.07 -2.03 -6.80
N ASP A 134 -12.16 -1.56 -7.40
CA ASP A 134 -13.44 -2.29 -7.43
C ASP A 134 -13.32 -3.63 -8.16
N GLN A 135 -12.60 -3.67 -9.30
CA GLN A 135 -12.32 -4.92 -10.00
C GLN A 135 -11.47 -5.90 -9.15
N LEU A 136 -10.50 -5.40 -8.38
CA LEU A 136 -9.75 -6.23 -7.44
C LEU A 136 -10.65 -6.79 -6.34
N LYS A 137 -11.55 -5.98 -5.76
CA LYS A 137 -12.53 -6.46 -4.77
C LYS A 137 -13.41 -7.58 -5.34
N TRP A 138 -13.95 -7.38 -6.55
CA TRP A 138 -14.77 -8.37 -7.25
C TRP A 138 -13.99 -9.66 -7.54
N LEU A 139 -12.78 -9.56 -8.09
CA LEU A 139 -11.92 -10.70 -8.39
C LEU A 139 -11.64 -11.54 -7.13
N ARG A 140 -11.25 -10.88 -6.03
CA ARG A 140 -10.91 -11.55 -4.78
C ARG A 140 -12.13 -12.20 -4.14
N LEU A 141 -13.28 -11.54 -4.16
CA LEU A 141 -14.53 -12.15 -3.67
C LEU A 141 -14.89 -13.41 -4.47
N GLY A 142 -14.73 -13.38 -5.80
CA GLY A 142 -14.94 -14.54 -6.66
C GLY A 142 -13.97 -15.69 -6.35
N GLU A 143 -12.68 -15.40 -6.15
CA GLU A 143 -11.69 -16.40 -5.72
C GLU A 143 -12.05 -17.01 -4.36
N LEU A 144 -12.50 -16.19 -3.40
CA LEU A 144 -12.92 -16.65 -2.07
C LEU A 144 -14.16 -17.55 -2.14
N ALA A 145 -15.17 -17.15 -2.92
CA ALA A 145 -16.38 -17.95 -3.13
C ALA A 145 -16.06 -19.30 -3.79
N GLY A 146 -15.18 -19.30 -4.79
CA GLY A 146 -14.71 -20.53 -5.43
C GLY A 146 -13.93 -21.43 -4.49
N ALA A 147 -13.07 -20.87 -3.63
CA ALA A 147 -12.33 -21.63 -2.62
C ALA A 147 -13.26 -22.25 -1.56
N ALA A 148 -14.38 -21.60 -1.26
CA ALA A 148 -15.39 -22.10 -0.32
C ALA A 148 -16.39 -23.09 -0.95
N ASP A 149 -16.20 -23.49 -2.21
CA ASP A 149 -17.14 -24.32 -2.99
C ASP A 149 -18.59 -23.75 -2.99
N SER A 150 -18.68 -22.42 -2.99
CA SER A 150 -19.97 -21.74 -3.02
C SER A 150 -20.59 -21.80 -4.42
N LYS A 151 -21.93 -21.76 -4.44
CA LYS A 151 -22.73 -21.69 -5.67
C LYS A 151 -23.04 -20.25 -6.12
N LEU A 152 -22.36 -19.24 -5.55
CA LEU A 152 -22.54 -17.86 -6.00
C LEU A 152 -22.24 -17.73 -7.49
N SER A 153 -23.19 -17.16 -8.22
CA SER A 153 -23.01 -16.79 -9.63
C SER A 153 -22.14 -15.54 -9.76
N ALA A 154 -21.68 -15.25 -10.98
CA ALA A 154 -20.96 -14.01 -11.24
C ALA A 154 -21.79 -12.76 -10.89
N ASP A 155 -23.11 -12.81 -11.10
CA ASP A 155 -24.04 -11.73 -10.78
C ASP A 155 -24.21 -11.54 -9.26
N ASP A 156 -24.16 -12.63 -8.49
CA ASP A 156 -24.18 -12.56 -7.02
C ASP A 156 -22.89 -11.92 -6.49
N VAL A 157 -21.73 -12.33 -7.02
CA VAL A 157 -20.43 -11.74 -6.67
C VAL A 157 -20.40 -10.25 -7.03
N GLU A 158 -20.92 -9.87 -8.20
CA GLU A 158 -21.05 -8.46 -8.59
C GLU A 158 -21.95 -7.68 -7.63
N SER A 159 -23.10 -8.25 -7.27
CA SER A 159 -24.06 -7.62 -6.35
C SER A 159 -23.45 -7.43 -4.95
N LEU A 160 -22.83 -8.47 -4.39
CA LEU A 160 -22.13 -8.42 -3.10
C LEU A 160 -20.94 -7.45 -3.13
N SER A 161 -20.21 -7.37 -4.25
CA SER A 161 -19.08 -6.45 -4.38
C SER A 161 -19.48 -4.97 -4.29
N ARG A 162 -20.77 -4.67 -4.49
CA ARG A 162 -21.35 -3.32 -4.41
C ARG A 162 -22.10 -3.04 -3.11
N GLU A 163 -22.28 -4.05 -2.27
CA GLU A 163 -23.00 -3.93 -1.01
C GLU A 163 -22.25 -2.97 -0.07
N PRO A 164 -22.85 -1.83 0.36
CA PRO A 164 -22.17 -0.82 1.16
C PRO A 164 -21.65 -1.36 2.50
N SER A 165 -22.36 -2.31 3.10
CA SER A 165 -21.98 -2.91 4.38
C SER A 165 -20.73 -3.79 4.30
N LEU A 166 -20.38 -4.28 3.11
CA LEU A 166 -19.22 -5.16 2.87
C LEU A 166 -17.99 -4.41 2.35
N GLN A 167 -18.11 -3.14 1.95
CA GLN A 167 -17.02 -2.43 1.24
C GLN A 167 -15.71 -2.40 2.02
N GLN A 168 -15.76 -2.17 3.32
CA GLN A 168 -14.56 -2.13 4.15
C GLN A 168 -13.88 -3.50 4.24
N ASP A 169 -14.66 -4.57 4.41
CA ASP A 169 -14.15 -5.93 4.51
C ASP A 169 -13.58 -6.39 3.16
N LEU A 170 -14.26 -6.09 2.05
CA LEU A 170 -13.76 -6.33 0.69
C LEU A 170 -12.44 -5.59 0.42
N ALA A 171 -12.34 -4.33 0.81
CA ALA A 171 -11.13 -3.54 0.63
C ALA A 171 -9.96 -4.09 1.45
N LEU A 172 -10.20 -4.47 2.71
CA LEU A 172 -9.19 -5.13 3.57
C LEU A 172 -8.73 -6.47 2.99
N PHE A 173 -9.67 -7.30 2.56
CA PHE A 173 -9.40 -8.61 1.96
C PHE A 173 -8.57 -8.47 0.68
N ALA A 174 -9.00 -7.62 -0.25
CA ALA A 174 -8.27 -7.38 -1.48
C ALA A 174 -6.89 -6.76 -1.23
N TYR A 175 -6.78 -5.85 -0.26
CA TYR A 175 -5.50 -5.24 0.11
C TYR A 175 -4.53 -6.27 0.72
N GLY A 176 -5.02 -7.23 1.50
CA GLY A 176 -4.21 -8.33 2.02
C GLY A 176 -3.50 -9.13 0.92
N HIS A 177 -4.23 -9.51 -0.13
CA HIS A 177 -3.62 -10.16 -1.30
C HIS A 177 -2.62 -9.26 -2.03
N GLU A 178 -2.91 -7.97 -2.13
CA GLU A 178 -1.98 -7.02 -2.73
C GLU A 178 -0.70 -6.86 -1.91
N LEU A 179 -0.76 -6.94 -0.57
CA LEU A 179 0.44 -6.94 0.28
C LEU A 179 1.34 -8.15 0.01
N LEU A 180 0.75 -9.35 -0.08
CA LEU A 180 1.50 -10.57 -0.41
C LEU A 180 2.10 -10.49 -1.81
N ARG A 181 1.36 -9.94 -2.78
CA ARG A 181 1.88 -9.70 -4.13
C ARG A 181 3.07 -8.75 -4.15
N ARG A 182 3.01 -7.65 -3.39
CA ARG A 182 4.12 -6.69 -3.26
C ARG A 182 5.34 -7.34 -2.63
N LEU A 183 5.17 -8.17 -1.59
CA LEU A 183 6.27 -8.88 -0.93
C LEU A 183 7.04 -9.75 -1.93
N ARG A 184 6.30 -10.44 -2.82
CA ARG A 184 6.83 -11.30 -3.89
C ARG A 184 7.35 -10.53 -5.11
N GLY A 185 7.31 -9.20 -5.10
CA GLY A 185 7.86 -8.36 -6.17
C GLY A 185 6.94 -8.16 -7.38
N TYR A 186 5.69 -8.61 -7.31
CA TYR A 186 4.73 -8.35 -8.39
C TYR A 186 4.43 -6.86 -8.51
N ALA A 187 4.31 -6.40 -9.76
CA ALA A 187 3.94 -5.03 -10.03
C ALA A 187 2.55 -4.72 -9.44
N VAL A 188 2.50 -3.60 -8.73
CA VAL A 188 1.25 -2.99 -8.25
C VAL A 188 1.14 -1.58 -8.83
N ASP A 189 -0.11 -1.14 -8.99
CA ASP A 189 -0.45 0.20 -9.45
C ASP A 189 -1.22 0.96 -8.36
N GLU A 190 -1.67 2.16 -8.70
CA GLU A 190 -2.41 3.05 -7.82
C GLU A 190 -3.75 2.49 -7.32
N SER A 191 -4.29 1.41 -7.89
CA SER A 191 -5.50 0.75 -7.37
C SER A 191 -5.28 0.17 -5.98
N SER A 192 -4.08 -0.33 -5.71
CA SER A 192 -3.71 -0.84 -4.40
C SER A 192 -3.61 0.30 -3.35
N TYR A 193 -3.27 1.51 -3.78
CA TYR A 193 -3.39 2.72 -2.93
C TYR A 193 -4.85 3.17 -2.77
N ALA A 194 -5.69 2.96 -3.78
CA ALA A 194 -7.13 3.21 -3.66
C ALA A 194 -7.80 2.29 -2.63
N LEU A 195 -7.48 0.99 -2.62
CA LEU A 195 -7.95 0.03 -1.61
C LEU A 195 -7.58 0.48 -0.18
N TRP A 196 -6.29 0.82 0.03
CA TRP A 196 -5.80 1.32 1.33
C TRP A 196 -6.62 2.52 1.83
N ARG A 197 -7.01 3.43 0.92
CA ARG A 197 -7.78 4.62 1.27
C ARG A 197 -9.23 4.34 1.65
N GLU A 198 -9.78 3.18 1.34
CA GLU A 198 -11.18 2.87 1.67
C GLU A 198 -11.38 2.57 3.15
N PHE A 199 -10.35 2.04 3.84
CA PHE A 199 -10.47 1.65 5.25
C PHE A 199 -9.52 2.39 6.19
N ALA A 200 -8.42 2.99 5.69
CA ALA A 200 -7.49 3.73 6.54
C ALA A 200 -7.76 5.24 6.57
N TRP A 201 -8.76 5.76 5.84
CA TRP A 201 -9.13 7.18 5.83
C TRP A 201 -10.52 7.39 6.42
N THR A 202 -10.66 8.50 7.15
CA THR A 202 -11.95 9.02 7.61
C THR A 202 -12.80 9.51 6.43
N LYS A 203 -14.11 9.61 6.64
CA LYS A 203 -15.05 10.23 5.67
C LYS A 203 -14.68 11.67 5.29
N ALA A 204 -13.96 12.38 6.18
CA ALA A 204 -13.44 13.73 5.93
C ALA A 204 -12.19 13.76 5.03
N GLY A 205 -11.69 12.60 4.59
CA GLY A 205 -10.53 12.51 3.69
C GLY A 205 -9.18 12.65 4.38
N ALA A 206 -9.14 12.60 5.72
CA ALA A 206 -7.91 12.52 6.50
C ALA A 206 -7.60 11.06 6.88
N LEU A 207 -6.31 10.72 7.03
CA LEU A 207 -5.88 9.43 7.56
C LEU A 207 -6.49 9.20 8.95
N ASP A 208 -7.10 8.04 9.17
CA ASP A 208 -7.56 7.63 10.47
C ASP A 208 -6.36 7.22 11.33
N ARG A 209 -6.04 8.07 12.32
CA ARG A 209 -4.91 7.84 13.24
C ARG A 209 -5.21 6.77 14.29
N SER A 210 -6.46 6.36 14.45
CA SER A 210 -6.86 5.27 15.35
C SER A 210 -6.76 3.90 14.69
N PHE A 211 -6.93 3.85 13.37
CA PHE A 211 -6.82 2.62 12.61
C PHE A 211 -5.40 2.04 12.67
N ARG A 212 -5.31 0.73 12.88
CA ARG A 212 -4.07 -0.05 12.86
C ARG A 212 -4.30 -1.26 11.98
N LEU A 213 -3.50 -1.38 10.92
CA LEU A 213 -3.50 -2.58 10.10
C LEU A 213 -2.83 -3.72 10.86
N SER A 214 -3.47 -4.88 10.89
CA SER A 214 -2.97 -6.13 11.45
C SER A 214 -3.50 -7.32 10.64
N SER A 215 -2.88 -8.50 10.80
CA SER A 215 -3.43 -9.73 10.20
C SER A 215 -4.83 -10.01 10.73
N ASP A 216 -5.08 -9.78 12.03
CA ASP A 216 -6.37 -10.03 12.65
C ASP A 216 -7.52 -9.24 12.01
N VAL A 217 -7.31 -7.99 11.59
CA VAL A 217 -8.36 -7.21 10.91
C VAL A 217 -8.65 -7.74 9.51
N ILE A 218 -7.62 -8.21 8.77
CA ILE A 218 -7.79 -8.79 7.43
C ILE A 218 -8.44 -10.18 7.52
N LEU A 219 -7.98 -11.04 8.43
CA LEU A 219 -8.55 -12.37 8.65
C LEU A 219 -9.99 -12.28 9.18
N THR A 220 -10.32 -11.25 9.97
CA THR A 220 -11.69 -11.00 10.39
C THR A 220 -12.58 -10.56 9.23
N ALA A 221 -12.06 -9.69 8.34
CA ALA A 221 -12.76 -9.32 7.11
C ALA A 221 -13.01 -10.55 6.22
N GLU A 222 -12.00 -11.39 6.00
CA GLU A 222 -12.13 -12.64 5.25
C GLU A 222 -13.21 -13.56 5.83
N ARG A 223 -13.21 -13.80 7.15
CA ARG A 223 -14.23 -14.64 7.80
C ARG A 223 -15.65 -14.09 7.59
N ARG A 224 -15.83 -12.77 7.68
CA ARG A 224 -17.14 -12.15 7.43
C ARG A 224 -17.58 -12.32 5.98
N LEU A 225 -16.65 -12.18 5.03
CA LEU A 225 -16.95 -12.41 3.62
C LEU A 225 -17.29 -13.89 3.35
N LEU A 226 -16.57 -14.84 3.96
CA LEU A 226 -16.88 -16.26 3.88
C LEU A 226 -18.29 -16.58 4.37
N HIS A 227 -18.74 -15.96 5.47
CA HIS A 227 -20.11 -16.12 5.96
C HIS A 227 -21.19 -15.63 5.00
N VAL A 228 -20.87 -14.71 4.09
CA VAL A 228 -21.80 -14.22 3.07
C VAL A 228 -21.72 -15.07 1.79
N CYS A 229 -20.59 -15.74 1.57
CA CYS A 229 -20.40 -16.66 0.45
C CYS A 229 -21.06 -18.02 0.65
N VAL A 230 -21.21 -18.50 1.89
CA VAL A 230 -21.82 -19.81 2.23
C VAL A 230 -23.32 -19.67 2.44
#